data_AF-A0A1B8UJ16-F1
#
_entry.id   AF-A0A1B8UJ16-F1
#
_cell.length_a   1.000
_cell.length_b   1.000
_cell.length_c   1.000
_cell.angle_alpha   90.00
_cell.angle_beta   90.00
_cell.angle_gamma   90.00
#
_symmetry.space_group_name_H-M   'P 1'
#
loop_
_entity.id
_entity.type
_entity.pdbx_description
1 polymer ?
#
loop_
_entity_poly.entity_id
_entity_poly.type
_entity_poly.pdbx_seq_one_letter_code
_entity_poly.pdbx_strand_id
1 'polypeptide(L)'
;MEQSELVEKLIKEGDVERIRLLLQDGLNPNQSVSCYDSYLECAFDYEQIEIARLFIDFGTLLSSDVMVNAARCADRSLFEYLLSKGADINAINHVGHSALSRALAFNNETGAYALIDLGIDLRITGENTLIDCAYDGRKHFIELLVSNGVDINCYITDSHSYCHGVTPLIAAVQGEQLETVTYFIQNGADTTITDQLGCRAYNYSRIYKYAELEQYLKLQEPSEYHDYQKRTEQLVNSGLPKEVIKELGTVEKRIDFESDNYSEYLILGTIFDVVRFVYYDYELYNLVLEVDNYDAFGFFTWCPSLNKFVSVDIEHEWVYILHDMTWESFLRNPGIYIDRIINFEYDSEIET
;
A
#
# COMPACT_ATOMS: atom_id res chain seq x y z
N MET A 1 -2.06 38.22 15.79
CA MET A 1 -2.67 36.89 15.81
C MET A 1 -3.95 37.01 15.03
N GLU A 2 -4.02 36.38 13.87
CA GLU A 2 -5.26 36.31 13.11
C GLU A 2 -6.33 35.60 13.97
N GLN A 3 -7.62 35.89 13.75
CA GLN A 3 -8.71 35.31 14.55
C GLN A 3 -8.68 33.78 14.52
N SER A 4 -8.31 33.20 13.37
CA SER A 4 -8.07 31.77 13.15
C SER A 4 -6.98 31.21 14.07
N GLU A 5 -5.81 31.84 14.12
CA GLU A 5 -4.68 31.42 14.97
C GLU A 5 -5.04 31.47 16.46
N LEU A 6 -5.81 32.49 16.89
CA LEU A 6 -6.30 32.57 18.27
C LEU A 6 -7.22 31.40 18.59
N VAL A 7 -8.19 31.11 17.71
CA VAL A 7 -9.16 30.04 17.94
C VAL A 7 -8.46 28.68 17.91
N GLU A 8 -7.55 28.43 16.97
CA GLU A 8 -6.74 27.20 16.94
C GLU A 8 -5.97 26.99 18.25
N LYS A 9 -5.33 28.05 18.76
CA LYS A 9 -4.63 28.00 20.05
C LYS A 9 -5.59 27.65 21.19
N LEU A 10 -6.78 28.25 21.24
CA LEU A 10 -7.78 27.99 22.28
C LEU A 10 -8.34 26.57 22.20
N ILE A 11 -8.52 26.03 20.99
CA ILE A 11 -8.87 24.61 20.78
C ILE A 11 -7.77 23.75 21.39
N LYS A 12 -6.52 23.95 20.99
CA LYS A 12 -5.37 23.19 21.49
C LYS A 12 -5.22 23.24 23.02
N GLU A 13 -5.55 24.38 23.63
CA GLU A 13 -5.51 24.58 25.09
C GLU A 13 -6.74 24.00 25.82
N GLY A 14 -7.79 23.62 25.09
CA GLY A 14 -9.04 23.11 25.66
C GLY A 14 -9.89 24.18 26.35
N ASP A 15 -9.79 25.45 25.92
CA ASP A 15 -10.52 26.56 26.54
C ASP A 15 -11.98 26.65 26.03
N VAL A 16 -12.81 25.72 26.51
CA VAL A 16 -14.23 25.56 26.16
C VAL A 16 -15.01 26.86 26.34
N GLU A 17 -14.81 27.58 27.45
CA GLU A 17 -15.57 28.78 27.77
C GLU A 17 -15.17 29.96 26.88
N ARG A 18 -13.89 30.09 26.55
CA ARG A 18 -13.47 31.14 25.61
C ARG A 18 -13.99 30.88 24.21
N ILE A 19 -13.97 29.62 23.75
CA ILE A 19 -14.58 29.25 22.46
C ILE A 19 -16.08 29.53 22.47
N ARG A 20 -16.79 29.16 23.54
CA ARG A 20 -18.23 29.44 23.70
C ARG A 20 -18.54 30.93 23.57
N LEU A 21 -17.77 31.79 24.25
CA LEU A 21 -17.95 33.24 24.16
C LEU A 21 -17.70 33.76 22.75
N LEU A 22 -16.65 33.28 22.06
CA LEU A 22 -16.38 33.68 20.68
C LEU A 22 -17.53 33.27 19.74
N LEU A 23 -18.09 32.07 19.90
CA LEU A 23 -19.25 31.61 19.14
C LEU A 23 -20.50 32.46 19.40
N GLN A 24 -20.74 32.85 20.66
CA GLN A 24 -21.84 33.77 21.02
C GLN A 24 -21.64 35.19 20.45
N ASP A 25 -20.39 35.64 20.34
CA ASP A 25 -20.01 36.92 19.76
C ASP A 25 -19.94 36.90 18.22
N GLY A 26 -20.36 35.80 17.58
CA GLY A 26 -20.51 35.70 16.12
C GLY A 26 -19.31 35.12 15.38
N LEU A 27 -18.41 34.40 16.05
CA LEU A 27 -17.41 33.56 15.37
C LEU A 27 -18.13 32.58 14.44
N ASN A 28 -17.75 32.58 13.16
CA ASN A 28 -18.27 31.62 12.20
C ASN A 28 -17.65 30.24 12.47
N PRO A 29 -18.43 29.21 12.88
CA PRO A 29 -17.91 27.89 13.18
C PRO A 29 -17.49 27.10 11.93
N ASN A 30 -17.84 27.58 10.73
CA ASN A 30 -17.51 26.99 9.43
C ASN A 30 -16.28 27.64 8.76
N GLN A 31 -15.54 28.48 9.49
CA GLN A 31 -14.34 29.10 8.96
C GLN A 31 -13.22 28.06 8.86
N SER A 32 -12.56 28.00 7.69
CA SER A 32 -11.34 27.21 7.47
C SER A 32 -10.15 27.87 8.19
N VAL A 33 -9.19 27.05 8.61
CA VAL A 33 -8.13 27.42 9.55
C VAL A 33 -6.83 26.77 9.12
N SER A 34 -5.78 27.56 8.83
CA SER A 34 -4.42 27.05 8.60
C SER A 34 -4.38 25.77 7.72
N CYS A 35 -4.00 24.62 8.30
CA CYS A 35 -3.91 23.31 7.66
C CYS A 35 -5.16 22.41 7.81
N TYR A 36 -6.27 22.94 8.35
CA TYR A 36 -7.54 22.22 8.58
C TYR A 36 -8.68 22.84 7.76
N ASP A 37 -9.62 22.01 7.31
CA ASP A 37 -10.77 22.50 6.55
C ASP A 37 -11.78 23.21 7.46
N SER A 38 -11.78 22.92 8.77
CA SER A 38 -12.62 23.60 9.76
C SER A 38 -12.08 23.57 11.20
N TYR A 39 -12.62 24.43 12.06
CA TYR A 39 -12.37 24.35 13.52
C TYR A 39 -12.82 23.01 14.14
N LEU A 40 -13.81 22.34 13.55
CA LEU A 40 -14.30 21.05 14.03
C LEU A 40 -13.25 19.95 13.83
N GLU A 41 -12.57 19.94 12.67
CA GLU A 41 -11.48 19.01 12.42
C GLU A 41 -10.30 19.25 13.35
N CYS A 42 -9.93 20.52 13.55
CA CYS A 42 -8.92 20.90 14.53
C CYS A 42 -9.28 20.39 15.94
N ALA A 43 -10.55 20.50 16.34
CA ALA A 43 -11.02 19.98 17.62
C ALA A 43 -10.92 18.45 17.71
N PHE A 44 -11.17 17.71 16.63
CA PHE A 44 -10.95 16.26 16.60
C PHE A 44 -9.47 15.89 16.67
N ASP A 45 -8.59 16.59 15.95
CA ASP A 45 -7.14 16.34 15.95
C ASP A 45 -6.50 16.62 17.32
N TYR A 46 -7.05 17.55 18.10
CA TYR A 46 -6.65 17.78 19.49
C TYR A 46 -7.50 17.03 20.53
N GLU A 47 -8.37 16.12 20.10
CA GLU A 47 -9.25 15.30 20.97
C GLU A 47 -10.16 16.13 21.92
N GLN A 48 -10.52 17.35 21.51
CA GLN A 48 -11.32 18.30 22.29
C GLN A 48 -12.82 18.08 22.08
N ILE A 49 -13.35 16.98 22.64
CA ILE A 49 -14.72 16.51 22.40
C ILE A 49 -15.77 17.56 22.79
N GLU A 50 -15.60 18.27 23.91
CA GLU A 50 -16.53 19.32 24.35
C GLU A 50 -16.55 20.51 23.38
N ILE A 51 -15.38 20.90 22.88
CA ILE A 51 -15.23 21.97 21.88
C ILE A 51 -15.83 21.54 20.54
N ALA A 52 -15.61 20.30 20.11
CA ALA A 52 -16.23 19.75 18.92
C ALA A 52 -17.77 19.80 19.01
N ARG A 53 -18.34 19.40 20.15
CA ARG A 53 -19.80 19.51 20.41
C ARG A 53 -20.29 20.94 20.33
N LEU A 54 -19.55 21.90 20.87
CA LEU A 54 -19.86 23.33 20.78
C LEU A 54 -19.93 23.80 19.33
N PHE A 55 -18.93 23.50 18.51
CA PHE A 55 -18.95 23.89 17.10
C PHE A 55 -20.18 23.33 16.37
N ILE A 56 -20.49 22.04 16.60
CA ILE A 56 -21.68 21.39 16.02
C ILE A 56 -22.97 22.08 16.48
N ASP A 57 -23.11 22.42 17.77
CA ASP A 57 -24.31 23.09 18.30
C ASP A 57 -24.49 24.52 17.78
N PHE A 58 -23.40 25.21 17.45
CA PHE A 58 -23.43 26.54 16.84
C PHE A 58 -23.56 26.51 15.31
N GLY A 59 -23.79 25.34 14.71
CA GLY A 59 -24.16 25.20 13.31
C GLY A 59 -22.98 24.95 12.36
N THR A 60 -21.95 24.23 12.82
CA THR A 60 -20.99 23.63 11.87
C THR A 60 -21.71 22.71 10.89
N LEU A 61 -21.41 22.86 9.61
CA LEU A 61 -21.82 21.96 8.54
C LEU A 61 -20.97 20.70 8.65
N LEU A 62 -21.64 19.56 8.86
CA LEU A 62 -20.96 18.27 8.91
C LEU A 62 -20.53 17.88 7.50
N SER A 63 -19.25 17.60 7.31
CA SER A 63 -18.75 16.96 6.10
C SER A 63 -19.32 15.55 5.98
N SER A 64 -19.33 15.00 4.77
CA SER A 64 -19.78 13.63 4.52
C SER A 64 -18.98 12.60 5.32
N ASP A 65 -17.71 12.88 5.61
CA ASP A 65 -16.77 12.02 6.31
C ASP A 65 -16.51 12.45 7.77
N VAL A 66 -17.39 13.25 8.37
CA VAL A 66 -17.20 13.74 9.75
C VAL A 66 -17.02 12.60 10.76
N MET A 67 -17.66 11.45 10.53
CA MET A 67 -17.48 10.25 11.37
C MET A 67 -16.06 9.70 11.26
N VAL A 68 -15.47 9.73 10.05
CA VAL A 68 -14.08 9.32 9.81
C VAL A 68 -13.12 10.21 10.59
N ASN A 69 -13.31 11.53 10.53
CA ASN A 69 -12.47 12.49 11.26
C ASN A 69 -12.63 12.38 12.79
N ALA A 70 -13.82 12.07 13.29
CA ALA A 70 -14.07 11.89 14.71
C ALA A 70 -13.52 10.57 15.28
N ALA A 71 -13.28 9.56 14.43
CA ALA A 71 -12.88 8.21 14.85
C ALA A 71 -11.60 8.17 15.70
N ARG A 72 -10.71 9.16 15.52
CA ARG A 72 -9.48 9.32 16.32
C ARG A 72 -9.73 9.66 17.80
N CYS A 73 -10.90 10.17 18.15
CA CYS A 73 -11.21 10.58 19.53
C CYS A 73 -11.67 9.42 20.44
N ALA A 74 -11.85 8.20 19.89
CA ALA A 74 -12.22 6.99 20.64
C ALA A 74 -13.45 7.12 21.57
N ASP A 75 -14.38 8.02 21.28
CA ASP A 75 -15.51 8.34 22.15
C ASP A 75 -16.85 7.90 21.56
N ARG A 76 -17.44 6.86 22.16
CA ARG A 76 -18.77 6.36 21.77
C ARG A 76 -19.86 7.43 21.85
N SER A 77 -19.83 8.27 22.88
CA SER A 77 -20.84 9.32 23.07
C SER A 77 -20.76 10.37 21.97
N LEU A 78 -19.57 10.64 21.43
CA LEU A 78 -19.35 11.52 20.30
C LEU A 78 -19.92 10.89 19.02
N PHE A 79 -19.67 9.61 18.77
CA PHE A 79 -20.24 8.91 17.61
C PHE A 79 -21.78 8.89 17.66
N GLU A 80 -22.37 8.55 18.80
CA GLU A 80 -23.82 8.60 19.02
C GLU A 80 -24.39 10.01 18.80
N TYR A 81 -23.64 11.03 19.23
CA TYR A 81 -24.02 12.42 19.03
C TYR A 81 -23.96 12.83 17.55
N LEU A 82 -22.90 12.47 16.82
CA LEU A 82 -22.79 12.73 15.38
C LEU A 82 -23.89 12.01 14.59
N LEU A 83 -24.19 10.76 14.93
CA LEU A 83 -25.34 10.01 14.39
C LEU A 83 -26.65 10.76 14.63
N SER A 84 -26.87 11.30 15.84
CA SER A 84 -28.07 12.08 16.16
C SER A 84 -28.20 13.37 15.34
N LYS A 85 -27.09 13.87 14.79
CA LYS A 85 -27.03 15.03 13.89
C LYS A 85 -27.03 14.65 12.41
N GLY A 86 -27.19 13.36 12.10
CA GLY A 86 -27.31 12.85 10.73
C GLY A 86 -25.99 12.51 10.05
N ALA A 87 -24.88 12.38 10.78
CA ALA A 87 -23.64 11.86 10.22
C ALA A 87 -23.83 10.42 9.73
N ASP A 88 -23.21 10.09 8.60
CA ASP A 88 -23.18 8.73 8.07
C ASP A 88 -22.03 7.93 8.71
N ILE A 89 -22.37 6.83 9.40
CA ILE A 89 -21.36 5.94 10.01
C ILE A 89 -20.58 5.14 8.97
N ASN A 90 -21.17 4.92 7.79
CA ASN A 90 -20.57 4.16 6.70
C ASN A 90 -19.80 5.05 5.71
N ALA A 91 -19.60 6.32 6.05
CA ALA A 91 -18.86 7.25 5.22
C ALA A 91 -17.42 6.74 4.98
N ILE A 92 -16.99 6.88 3.73
CA ILE A 92 -15.62 6.64 3.28
C ILE A 92 -15.12 7.98 2.74
N ASN A 93 -13.97 8.44 3.24
CA ASN A 93 -13.39 9.69 2.77
C ASN A 93 -12.72 9.53 1.40
N HIS A 94 -12.22 10.62 0.83
CA HIS A 94 -11.62 10.64 -0.51
C HIS A 94 -10.35 9.79 -0.65
N VAL A 95 -9.76 9.36 0.47
CA VAL A 95 -8.58 8.46 0.50
C VAL A 95 -8.94 7.00 0.78
N GLY A 96 -10.23 6.67 0.82
CA GLY A 96 -10.71 5.30 1.05
C GLY A 96 -10.83 4.91 2.53
N HIS A 97 -10.58 5.79 3.49
CA HIS A 97 -10.70 5.45 4.91
C HIS A 97 -12.13 5.54 5.41
N SER A 98 -12.55 4.52 6.14
CA SER A 98 -13.75 4.52 6.96
C SER A 98 -13.44 4.97 8.38
N ALA A 99 -14.47 5.23 9.18
CA ALA A 99 -14.29 5.49 10.62
C ALA A 99 -13.60 4.31 11.32
N LEU A 100 -13.87 3.08 10.91
CA LEU A 100 -13.25 1.88 11.49
C LEU A 100 -11.75 1.81 11.18
N SER A 101 -11.33 1.95 9.91
CA SER A 101 -9.91 1.92 9.56
C SER A 101 -9.16 3.06 10.24
N ARG A 102 -9.75 4.26 10.31
CA ARG A 102 -9.15 5.41 11.00
C ARG A 102 -8.96 5.17 12.50
N ALA A 103 -9.95 4.57 13.18
CA ALA A 103 -9.82 4.23 14.60
C ALA A 103 -8.65 3.26 14.84
N LEU A 104 -8.54 2.21 14.01
CA LEU A 104 -7.46 1.22 14.14
C LEU A 104 -6.09 1.77 13.81
N ALA A 105 -5.97 2.65 12.80
CA ALA A 105 -4.72 3.35 12.48
C ALA A 105 -4.18 4.19 13.65
N PHE A 106 -5.05 4.67 14.54
CA PHE A 106 -4.68 5.35 15.78
C PHE A 106 -4.61 4.42 17.02
N ASN A 107 -4.68 3.11 16.83
CA ASN A 107 -4.70 2.11 17.92
C ASN A 107 -5.89 2.26 18.88
N ASN A 108 -7.00 2.84 18.41
CA ASN A 108 -8.20 3.08 19.21
C ASN A 108 -9.18 1.91 19.11
N GLU A 109 -8.80 0.76 19.66
CA GLU A 109 -9.67 -0.43 19.64
C GLU A 109 -11.03 -0.19 20.30
N THR A 110 -11.06 0.54 21.42
CA THR A 110 -12.32 0.94 22.09
C THR A 110 -13.24 1.73 21.15
N GLY A 111 -12.68 2.63 20.35
CA GLY A 111 -13.42 3.38 19.34
C GLY A 111 -13.90 2.47 18.20
N ALA A 112 -13.06 1.54 17.75
CA ALA A 112 -13.40 0.56 16.73
C ALA A 112 -14.58 -0.33 17.17
N TYR A 113 -14.55 -0.89 18.38
CA TYR A 113 -15.66 -1.66 18.92
C TYR A 113 -16.93 -0.81 19.09
N ALA A 114 -16.78 0.45 19.52
CA ALA A 114 -17.93 1.35 19.60
C ALA A 114 -18.59 1.58 18.23
N LEU A 115 -17.81 1.77 17.16
CA LEU A 115 -18.34 1.90 15.79
C LEU A 115 -19.05 0.62 15.33
N ILE A 116 -18.48 -0.55 15.64
CA ILE A 116 -19.09 -1.86 15.36
C ILE A 116 -20.43 -2.01 16.11
N ASP A 117 -20.45 -1.70 17.40
CA ASP A 117 -21.67 -1.76 18.22
C ASP A 117 -22.75 -0.78 17.77
N LEU A 118 -22.35 0.34 17.14
CA LEU A 118 -23.25 1.33 16.57
C LEU A 118 -23.76 0.95 15.16
N GLY A 119 -23.34 -0.20 14.64
CA GLY A 119 -23.89 -0.79 13.42
C GLY A 119 -23.22 -0.29 12.13
N ILE A 120 -21.92 0.00 12.16
CA ILE A 120 -21.16 0.21 10.93
C ILE A 120 -21.24 -1.04 10.03
N ASP A 121 -21.50 -0.85 8.74
CA ASP A 121 -21.61 -1.93 7.76
C ASP A 121 -20.22 -2.34 7.28
N LEU A 122 -19.70 -3.40 7.89
CA LEU A 122 -18.37 -3.93 7.59
C LEU A 122 -18.21 -4.36 6.13
N ARG A 123 -19.27 -4.71 5.41
CA ARG A 123 -19.17 -5.07 3.99
C ARG A 123 -18.87 -3.87 3.11
N ILE A 124 -19.18 -2.67 3.58
CA ILE A 124 -18.88 -1.41 2.90
C ILE A 124 -17.55 -0.85 3.40
N THR A 125 -17.31 -0.88 4.71
CA THR A 125 -16.22 -0.14 5.33
C THR A 125 -15.00 -0.98 5.71
N GLY A 126 -15.10 -2.31 5.55
CA GLY A 126 -14.17 -3.26 6.15
C GLY A 126 -13.03 -3.71 5.26
N GLU A 127 -13.07 -3.52 3.94
CA GLU A 127 -12.03 -4.03 3.02
C GLU A 127 -10.65 -3.40 3.29
N ASN A 128 -10.55 -2.07 3.31
CA ASN A 128 -9.32 -1.37 3.69
C ASN A 128 -8.90 -1.73 5.12
N THR A 129 -9.87 -1.85 6.04
CA THR A 129 -9.59 -2.22 7.42
C THR A 129 -8.99 -3.62 7.51
N LEU A 130 -9.45 -4.57 6.70
CA LEU A 130 -8.95 -5.94 6.68
C LEU A 130 -7.51 -6.00 6.19
N ILE A 131 -7.17 -5.19 5.18
CA ILE A 131 -5.82 -5.07 4.64
C ILE A 131 -4.87 -4.44 5.67
N ASP A 132 -5.25 -3.33 6.31
CA ASP A 132 -4.44 -2.72 7.36
C ASP A 132 -4.23 -3.68 8.54
N CYS A 133 -5.30 -4.36 8.99
CA CYS A 133 -5.21 -5.37 10.04
C CYS A 133 -4.34 -6.56 9.65
N ALA A 134 -4.35 -6.93 8.36
CA ALA A 134 -3.54 -8.03 7.83
C ALA A 134 -2.05 -7.72 7.94
N TYR A 135 -1.65 -6.52 7.54
CA TYR A 135 -0.28 -6.04 7.66
C TYR A 135 0.18 -5.98 9.13
N ASP A 136 -0.66 -5.44 10.01
CA ASP A 136 -0.35 -5.30 11.44
C ASP A 136 -0.48 -6.61 12.24
N GLY A 137 -1.07 -7.67 11.66
CA GLY A 137 -1.32 -8.94 12.36
C GLY A 137 -2.43 -8.85 13.43
N ARG A 138 -3.40 -7.96 13.28
CA ARG A 138 -4.50 -7.74 14.24
C ARG A 138 -5.56 -8.84 14.18
N LYS A 139 -5.18 -10.05 14.59
CA LYS A 139 -5.95 -11.29 14.45
C LYS A 139 -7.42 -11.18 14.86
N HIS A 140 -7.72 -10.52 15.99
CA HIS A 140 -9.09 -10.40 16.47
C HIS A 140 -9.99 -9.60 15.50
N PHE A 141 -9.48 -8.49 14.96
CA PHE A 141 -10.22 -7.69 13.97
C PHE A 141 -10.32 -8.41 12.63
N ILE A 142 -9.27 -9.14 12.22
CA ILE A 142 -9.31 -9.99 11.02
C ILE A 142 -10.45 -11.01 11.13
N GLU A 143 -10.51 -11.77 12.21
CA GLU A 143 -11.55 -12.78 12.45
C GLU A 143 -12.94 -12.14 12.49
N LEU A 144 -13.08 -10.98 13.12
CA LEU A 144 -14.32 -10.23 13.19
C LEU A 144 -14.78 -9.77 11.80
N LEU A 145 -13.90 -9.18 10.99
CA LEU A 145 -14.21 -8.68 9.66
C LEU A 145 -14.62 -9.82 8.72
N VAL A 146 -13.81 -10.89 8.65
CA VAL A 146 -14.08 -12.05 7.79
C VAL A 146 -15.38 -12.75 8.20
N SER A 147 -15.63 -12.94 9.50
CA SER A 147 -16.88 -13.56 9.97
C SER A 147 -18.14 -12.73 9.71
N ASN A 148 -18.00 -11.42 9.51
CA ASN A 148 -19.09 -10.52 9.10
C ASN A 148 -19.22 -10.37 7.58
N GLY A 149 -18.45 -11.14 6.80
CA GLY A 149 -18.57 -11.25 5.36
C GLY A 149 -17.84 -10.16 4.58
N VAL A 150 -16.79 -9.56 5.15
CA VAL A 150 -15.78 -8.86 4.37
C VAL A 150 -15.08 -9.88 3.48
N ASP A 151 -14.90 -9.56 2.20
CA ASP A 151 -14.23 -10.46 1.27
C ASP A 151 -12.77 -10.66 1.67
N ILE A 152 -12.39 -11.91 1.92
CA ILE A 152 -11.02 -12.30 2.26
C ILE A 152 -10.03 -12.06 1.09
N ASN A 153 -10.57 -11.93 -0.12
CA ASN A 153 -9.86 -11.64 -1.36
C ASN A 153 -10.14 -10.22 -1.86
N CYS A 154 -10.59 -9.30 -0.99
CA CYS A 154 -10.77 -7.91 -1.38
C CYS A 154 -9.47 -7.35 -1.99
N TYR A 155 -9.62 -6.44 -2.95
CA TYR A 155 -8.52 -5.92 -3.74
C TYR A 155 -8.67 -4.41 -3.91
N ILE A 156 -7.70 -3.66 -3.40
CA ILE A 156 -7.75 -2.19 -3.38
C ILE A 156 -6.56 -1.66 -4.17
N THR A 157 -6.81 -0.77 -5.13
CA THR A 157 -5.76 -0.15 -5.98
C THR A 157 -5.41 1.27 -5.56
N ASP A 158 -6.34 1.93 -4.86
CA ASP A 158 -6.28 3.37 -4.60
C ASP A 158 -6.13 3.60 -3.10
N SER A 159 -5.01 3.12 -2.54
CA SER A 159 -4.65 3.32 -1.14
C SER A 159 -3.39 4.14 -1.02
N HIS A 160 -3.35 5.04 -0.04
CA HIS A 160 -2.15 5.82 0.28
C HIS A 160 -1.01 4.94 0.80
N SER A 161 -1.35 3.75 1.30
CA SER A 161 -0.38 2.78 1.86
C SER A 161 0.05 1.71 0.86
N TYR A 162 -0.71 1.54 -0.23
CA TYR A 162 -0.50 0.45 -1.21
C TYR A 162 -0.69 0.96 -2.64
N CYS A 163 0.39 1.44 -3.23
CA CYS A 163 0.41 2.11 -4.55
C CYS A 163 0.23 1.19 -5.76
N HIS A 164 0.20 -0.13 -5.55
CA HIS A 164 0.24 -1.11 -6.65
C HIS A 164 -0.89 -2.13 -6.60
N GLY A 165 -1.96 -1.90 -5.85
CA GLY A 165 -2.94 -2.98 -5.64
C GLY A 165 -2.52 -3.92 -4.52
N VAL A 166 -3.44 -4.32 -3.65
CA VAL A 166 -3.12 -5.23 -2.55
C VAL A 166 -4.32 -6.07 -2.16
N THR A 167 -4.06 -7.34 -1.80
CA THR A 167 -5.01 -8.21 -1.10
C THR A 167 -4.62 -8.34 0.37
N PRO A 168 -5.55 -8.74 1.25
CA PRO A 168 -5.21 -9.06 2.64
C PRO A 168 -4.06 -10.06 2.76
N LEU A 169 -3.99 -11.05 1.87
CA LEU A 169 -2.90 -12.04 1.88
C LEU A 169 -1.54 -11.41 1.52
N ILE A 170 -1.48 -10.54 0.52
CA ILE A 170 -0.25 -9.82 0.17
C ILE A 170 0.19 -8.91 1.33
N ALA A 171 -0.75 -8.14 1.90
CA ALA A 171 -0.46 -7.26 3.04
C ALA A 171 0.07 -8.04 4.26
N ALA A 172 -0.50 -9.20 4.57
CA ALA A 172 -0.01 -10.05 5.66
C ALA A 172 1.42 -10.56 5.43
N VAL A 173 1.79 -10.85 4.19
CA VAL A 173 3.19 -11.22 3.86
C VAL A 173 4.11 -10.02 3.99
N GLN A 174 3.71 -8.84 3.50
CA GLN A 174 4.48 -7.60 3.65
C GLN A 174 4.72 -7.24 5.12
N GLY A 175 3.76 -7.51 6.01
CA GLY A 175 3.89 -7.33 7.45
C GLY A 175 4.57 -8.49 8.20
N GLU A 176 5.08 -9.52 7.49
CA GLU A 176 5.69 -10.74 8.06
C GLU A 176 4.76 -11.52 9.03
N GLN A 177 3.45 -11.47 8.80
CA GLN A 177 2.45 -12.03 9.72
C GLN A 177 2.10 -13.50 9.38
N LEU A 178 2.98 -14.44 9.73
CA LEU A 178 2.81 -15.87 9.41
C LEU A 178 1.48 -16.47 9.89
N GLU A 179 1.05 -16.16 11.11
CA GLU A 179 -0.22 -16.66 11.65
C GLU A 179 -1.42 -16.12 10.86
N THR A 180 -1.35 -14.86 10.43
CA THR A 180 -2.38 -14.22 9.61
C THR A 180 -2.42 -14.82 8.21
N VAL A 181 -1.26 -15.04 7.58
CA VAL A 181 -1.14 -15.72 6.28
C VAL A 181 -1.76 -17.11 6.35
N THR A 182 -1.42 -17.87 7.40
CA THR A 182 -1.98 -19.21 7.64
C THR A 182 -3.50 -19.15 7.80
N TYR A 183 -4.01 -18.21 8.61
CA TYR A 183 -5.44 -18.02 8.80
C TYR A 183 -6.15 -17.71 7.48
N PHE A 184 -5.63 -16.79 6.68
CA PHE A 184 -6.23 -16.40 5.42
C PHE A 184 -6.34 -17.56 4.44
N ILE A 185 -5.25 -18.31 4.23
CA ILE A 185 -5.27 -19.46 3.33
C ILE A 185 -6.24 -20.55 3.82
N GLN A 186 -6.27 -20.82 5.12
CA GLN A 186 -7.22 -21.78 5.71
C GLN A 186 -8.69 -21.36 5.55
N ASN A 187 -8.96 -20.06 5.38
CA ASN A 187 -10.29 -19.50 5.19
C ASN A 187 -10.58 -19.12 3.73
N GLY A 188 -9.77 -19.58 2.78
CA GLY A 188 -10.06 -19.46 1.34
C GLY A 188 -9.49 -18.24 0.64
N ALA A 189 -8.44 -17.63 1.20
CA ALA A 189 -7.65 -16.65 0.45
C ALA A 189 -6.99 -17.29 -0.77
N ASP A 190 -7.12 -16.64 -1.92
CA ASP A 190 -6.56 -17.06 -3.19
C ASP A 190 -5.09 -16.63 -3.26
N THR A 191 -4.19 -17.62 -3.27
CA THR A 191 -2.74 -17.41 -3.33
C THR A 191 -2.26 -16.92 -4.69
N THR A 192 -3.13 -16.91 -5.71
CA THR A 192 -2.78 -16.59 -7.10
C THR A 192 -3.06 -15.15 -7.50
N ILE A 193 -3.81 -14.39 -6.67
CA ILE A 193 -4.10 -12.98 -6.96
C ILE A 193 -2.80 -12.17 -6.91
N THR A 194 -2.59 -11.37 -7.95
CA THR A 194 -1.45 -10.48 -8.06
C THR A 194 -1.86 -9.03 -7.84
N ASP A 195 -0.92 -8.23 -7.36
CA ASP A 195 -0.96 -6.78 -7.48
C ASP A 195 -0.84 -6.32 -8.96
N GLN A 196 -0.83 -5.01 -9.19
CA GLN A 196 -0.66 -4.37 -10.50
C GLN A 196 0.76 -4.57 -11.08
N LEU A 197 1.73 -4.87 -10.22
CA LEU A 197 3.09 -5.26 -10.60
C LEU A 197 3.19 -6.77 -10.92
N GLY A 198 2.09 -7.52 -10.89
CA GLY A 198 2.08 -8.96 -11.18
C GLY A 198 2.65 -9.82 -10.03
N CYS A 199 2.97 -9.22 -8.89
CA CYS A 199 3.46 -9.91 -7.71
C CYS A 199 2.29 -10.48 -6.90
N ARG A 200 2.37 -11.77 -6.56
CA ARG A 200 1.49 -12.41 -5.56
C ARG A 200 2.23 -12.56 -4.24
N ALA A 201 1.53 -13.06 -3.22
CA ALA A 201 2.06 -13.25 -1.87
C ALA A 201 3.43 -13.98 -1.84
N TYR A 202 3.62 -15.04 -2.65
CA TYR A 202 4.90 -15.74 -2.73
C TYR A 202 6.06 -14.83 -3.17
N ASN A 203 5.85 -13.96 -4.17
CA ASN A 203 6.90 -13.07 -4.66
C ASN A 203 7.42 -12.14 -3.55
N TYR A 204 6.52 -11.58 -2.74
CA TYR A 204 6.92 -10.72 -1.62
C TYR A 204 7.68 -11.48 -0.53
N SER A 205 7.32 -12.73 -0.23
CA SER A 205 8.10 -13.54 0.71
C SER A 205 9.54 -13.77 0.26
N ARG A 206 9.77 -13.83 -1.06
CA ARG A 206 11.11 -13.95 -1.68
C ARG A 206 11.85 -12.62 -1.62
N ILE A 207 11.21 -11.53 -2.05
CA ILE A 207 11.78 -10.18 -2.08
C ILE A 207 12.25 -9.76 -0.68
N TYR A 208 11.43 -9.99 0.35
CA TYR A 208 11.78 -9.66 1.74
C TYR A 208 12.58 -10.75 2.46
N LYS A 209 12.88 -11.87 1.79
CA LYS A 209 13.69 -12.99 2.32
C LYS A 209 13.07 -13.67 3.56
N TYR A 210 11.75 -13.74 3.61
CA TYR A 210 10.98 -14.42 4.65
C TYR A 210 10.91 -15.94 4.40
N ALA A 211 11.97 -16.66 4.75
CA ALA A 211 12.15 -18.07 4.40
C ALA A 211 11.01 -19.00 4.87
N GLU A 212 10.41 -18.74 6.03
CA GLU A 212 9.29 -19.55 6.55
C GLU A 212 8.01 -19.32 5.74
N LEU A 213 7.69 -18.05 5.47
CA LEU A 213 6.56 -17.67 4.61
C LEU A 213 6.74 -18.20 3.18
N GLU A 214 7.95 -18.11 2.62
CA GLU A 214 8.29 -18.63 1.30
C GLU A 214 7.96 -20.13 1.20
N GLN A 215 8.46 -20.92 2.16
CA GLN A 215 8.24 -22.37 2.17
C GLN A 215 6.76 -22.70 2.32
N TYR A 216 6.06 -21.99 3.19
CA TYR A 216 4.63 -22.21 3.41
C TYR A 216 3.82 -21.88 2.15
N LEU A 217 3.98 -20.68 1.59
CA LEU A 217 3.25 -20.22 0.40
C LEU A 217 3.50 -21.12 -0.82
N LYS A 218 4.74 -21.54 -1.04
CA LYS A 218 5.10 -22.47 -2.11
C LYS A 218 4.30 -23.79 -2.05
N LEU A 219 3.98 -24.26 -0.85
CA LEU A 219 3.16 -25.46 -0.66
C LEU A 219 1.66 -25.22 -0.88
N GLN A 220 1.21 -23.96 -0.75
CA GLN A 220 -0.20 -23.58 -0.92
C GLN A 220 -0.51 -23.08 -2.35
N GLU A 221 0.50 -22.82 -3.17
CA GLU A 221 0.32 -22.40 -4.57
C GLU A 221 0.09 -23.57 -5.53
N PRO A 222 -0.52 -23.32 -6.71
CA PRO A 222 -0.56 -24.30 -7.79
C PRO A 222 0.84 -24.82 -8.12
N SER A 223 1.01 -26.15 -8.12
CA SER A 223 2.32 -26.78 -8.30
C SER A 223 3.01 -26.41 -9.63
N GLU A 224 2.24 -25.99 -10.63
CA GLU A 224 2.75 -25.54 -11.91
C GLU A 224 3.55 -24.23 -11.88
N TYR A 225 3.31 -23.37 -10.89
CA TYR A 225 4.09 -22.15 -10.70
C TYR A 225 5.52 -22.45 -10.25
N HIS A 226 5.74 -23.65 -9.69
CA HIS A 226 7.04 -24.12 -9.24
C HIS A 226 7.54 -25.33 -10.04
N ASP A 227 6.88 -25.67 -11.14
CA ASP A 227 7.33 -26.71 -12.07
C ASP A 227 8.30 -26.12 -13.10
N TYR A 228 9.51 -26.67 -13.13
CA TYR A 228 10.59 -26.16 -13.99
C TYR A 228 10.21 -26.18 -15.48
N GLN A 229 9.58 -27.26 -15.95
CA GLN A 229 9.30 -27.43 -17.37
C GLN A 229 8.19 -26.48 -17.82
N LYS A 230 7.09 -26.43 -17.07
CA LYS A 230 5.97 -25.52 -17.35
C LYS A 230 6.40 -24.06 -17.30
N ARG A 231 7.18 -23.69 -16.27
CA ARG A 231 7.64 -22.31 -16.12
C ARG A 231 8.59 -21.91 -17.25
N THR A 232 9.51 -22.79 -17.63
CA THR A 232 10.40 -22.57 -18.78
C THR A 232 9.63 -22.42 -20.08
N GLU A 233 8.64 -23.27 -20.33
CA GLU A 233 7.79 -23.18 -21.53
C GLU A 233 7.02 -21.86 -21.60
N GLN A 234 6.44 -21.43 -20.47
CA GLN A 234 5.75 -20.14 -20.38
C GLN A 234 6.67 -18.95 -20.70
N LEU A 235 7.90 -18.94 -20.15
CA LEU A 235 8.87 -17.86 -20.40
C LEU A 235 9.41 -17.86 -21.84
N VAL A 236 9.58 -19.04 -22.45
CA VAL A 236 9.94 -19.11 -23.88
C VAL A 236 8.80 -18.55 -24.74
N ASN A 237 7.55 -18.87 -24.41
CA ASN A 237 6.38 -18.40 -25.15
C ASN A 237 6.14 -16.89 -24.97
N SER A 238 6.60 -16.27 -23.88
CA SER A 238 6.57 -14.82 -23.72
C SER A 238 7.64 -14.08 -24.54
N GLY A 239 8.55 -14.81 -25.19
CA GLY A 239 9.64 -14.22 -25.96
C GLY A 239 10.86 -13.82 -25.13
N LEU A 240 10.97 -14.29 -23.88
CA LEU A 240 12.19 -14.11 -23.10
C LEU A 240 13.34 -14.94 -23.73
N PRO A 241 14.56 -14.37 -23.91
CA PRO A 241 15.64 -15.09 -24.58
C PRO A 241 16.04 -16.37 -23.85
N LYS A 242 16.29 -17.45 -24.59
CA LYS A 242 16.57 -18.78 -24.02
C LYS A 242 17.85 -18.78 -23.18
N GLU A 243 18.83 -17.99 -23.56
CA GLU A 243 20.07 -17.76 -22.82
C GLU A 243 19.83 -17.06 -21.48
N VAL A 244 18.87 -16.14 -21.40
CA VAL A 244 18.47 -15.49 -20.14
C VAL A 244 17.77 -16.51 -19.24
N ILE A 245 16.79 -17.26 -19.77
CA ILE A 245 16.08 -18.31 -19.03
C ILE A 245 17.05 -19.36 -18.48
N LYS A 246 18.04 -19.76 -19.28
CA LYS A 246 19.08 -20.70 -18.87
C LYS A 246 19.91 -20.15 -17.71
N GLU A 247 20.24 -18.87 -17.74
CA GLU A 247 21.05 -18.22 -16.72
C GLU A 247 20.29 -18.02 -15.40
N LEU A 248 19.00 -17.68 -15.45
CA LEU A 248 18.13 -17.56 -14.26
C LEU A 248 18.02 -18.90 -13.52
N GLY A 249 17.86 -20.01 -14.25
CA GLY A 249 17.84 -21.35 -13.68
C GLY A 249 16.88 -21.51 -12.48
N THR A 250 17.28 -22.31 -11.50
CA THR A 250 16.50 -22.57 -10.26
C THR A 250 17.21 -22.12 -8.99
N VAL A 251 18.34 -21.42 -9.13
CA VAL A 251 19.14 -20.92 -8.03
C VAL A 251 19.46 -19.47 -8.35
N GLU A 252 19.23 -18.59 -7.38
CA GLU A 252 19.56 -17.17 -7.49
C GLU A 252 21.02 -16.98 -7.90
N LYS A 253 21.26 -15.99 -8.76
CA LYS A 253 22.61 -15.70 -9.24
C LYS A 253 23.01 -14.29 -8.86
N ARG A 254 23.96 -14.19 -7.93
CA ARG A 254 24.67 -12.95 -7.62
C ARG A 254 25.68 -12.62 -8.72
N ILE A 255 25.68 -11.38 -9.15
CA ILE A 255 26.66 -10.81 -10.09
C ILE A 255 27.30 -9.62 -9.38
N ASP A 256 28.56 -9.75 -9.00
CA ASP A 256 29.35 -8.66 -8.41
C ASP A 256 29.92 -7.76 -9.52
N PHE A 257 29.98 -6.46 -9.25
CA PHE A 257 30.51 -5.43 -10.13
C PHE A 257 31.92 -4.99 -9.70
N GLU A 258 32.55 -4.10 -10.46
CA GLU A 258 33.85 -3.55 -10.11
C GLU A 258 33.69 -2.49 -8.99
N SER A 259 34.74 -2.28 -8.19
CA SER A 259 34.67 -1.46 -6.97
C SER A 259 34.44 0.04 -7.18
N ASP A 260 34.54 0.51 -8.43
CA ASP A 260 34.30 1.89 -8.84
C ASP A 260 32.87 2.15 -9.36
N ASN A 261 32.02 1.11 -9.42
CA ASN A 261 30.60 1.24 -9.75
C ASN A 261 29.78 1.80 -8.57
N TYR A 262 28.59 2.36 -8.85
CA TYR A 262 27.71 2.93 -7.82
C TYR A 262 27.01 1.87 -6.95
N SER A 263 26.78 0.69 -7.55
CA SER A 263 26.28 -0.51 -6.87
C SER A 263 27.39 -1.56 -6.83
N GLU A 264 27.41 -2.39 -5.81
CA GLU A 264 28.42 -3.47 -5.71
C GLU A 264 27.98 -4.76 -6.40
N TYR A 265 26.66 -5.01 -6.51
CA TYR A 265 26.13 -6.25 -7.07
C TYR A 265 24.66 -6.13 -7.48
N LEU A 266 24.19 -7.14 -8.22
CA LEU A 266 22.78 -7.49 -8.29
C LEU A 266 22.57 -8.98 -8.08
N ILE A 267 21.34 -9.36 -7.74
CA ILE A 267 20.89 -10.76 -7.67
C ILE A 267 19.81 -10.97 -8.72
N LEU A 268 20.12 -11.81 -9.71
CA LEU A 268 19.13 -12.35 -10.62
C LEU A 268 18.24 -13.33 -9.86
N GLY A 269 16.94 -13.21 -10.07
CA GLY A 269 15.98 -14.20 -9.61
C GLY A 269 16.13 -15.53 -10.33
N THR A 270 15.28 -16.48 -9.96
CA THR A 270 15.11 -17.75 -10.69
C THR A 270 14.02 -17.61 -11.75
N ILE A 271 13.83 -18.64 -12.57
CA ILE A 271 12.69 -18.69 -13.49
C ILE A 271 11.32 -18.56 -12.77
N PHE A 272 11.27 -18.91 -11.48
CA PHE A 272 10.04 -18.84 -10.67
C PHE A 272 9.77 -17.43 -10.13
N ASP A 273 10.81 -16.59 -10.08
CA ASP A 273 10.74 -15.21 -9.59
C ASP A 273 10.45 -14.20 -10.70
N VAL A 274 10.54 -14.61 -11.97
CA VAL A 274 10.21 -13.72 -13.10
C VAL A 274 8.75 -13.31 -13.00
N VAL A 275 8.48 -12.02 -12.90
CA VAL A 275 7.12 -11.48 -12.84
C VAL A 275 6.83 -10.69 -14.11
N ARG A 276 5.65 -10.91 -14.69
CA ARG A 276 5.15 -10.15 -15.84
C ARG A 276 4.30 -9.00 -15.31
N PHE A 277 4.62 -7.78 -15.72
CA PHE A 277 3.85 -6.58 -15.39
C PHE A 277 3.67 -5.71 -16.62
N VAL A 278 2.67 -4.82 -16.56
CA VAL A 278 2.43 -3.82 -17.60
C VAL A 278 2.78 -2.47 -17.03
N TYR A 279 3.60 -1.72 -17.75
CA TYR A 279 3.95 -0.36 -17.40
C TYR A 279 3.83 0.50 -18.65
N TYR A 280 2.92 1.48 -18.62
CA TYR A 280 2.42 2.15 -19.82
C TYR A 280 1.95 1.13 -20.88
N ASP A 281 2.46 1.24 -22.11
CA ASP A 281 2.16 0.33 -23.21
C ASP A 281 3.13 -0.87 -23.30
N TYR A 282 4.03 -1.01 -22.31
CA TYR A 282 5.05 -2.06 -22.29
C TYR A 282 4.65 -3.24 -21.43
N GLU A 283 4.66 -4.43 -22.02
CA GLU A 283 4.71 -5.68 -21.26
C GLU A 283 6.16 -5.99 -20.91
N LEU A 284 6.45 -6.09 -19.61
CA LEU A 284 7.79 -6.23 -19.06
C LEU A 284 7.89 -7.47 -18.16
N TYR A 285 9.07 -8.08 -18.17
CA TYR A 285 9.40 -9.24 -17.36
C TYR A 285 10.55 -8.88 -16.42
N ASN A 286 10.26 -8.74 -15.12
CA ASN A 286 11.26 -8.45 -14.12
C ASN A 286 12.20 -9.63 -13.90
N LEU A 287 13.52 -9.39 -13.95
CA LEU A 287 14.54 -10.46 -13.92
C LEU A 287 15.37 -10.46 -12.63
N VAL A 288 15.31 -9.38 -11.85
CA VAL A 288 16.14 -9.16 -10.66
C VAL A 288 15.32 -9.25 -9.38
N LEU A 289 15.93 -9.79 -8.34
CA LEU A 289 15.39 -9.79 -6.98
C LEU A 289 15.97 -8.65 -6.13
N GLU A 290 17.22 -8.30 -6.38
CA GLU A 290 17.95 -7.33 -5.58
C GLU A 290 18.97 -6.58 -6.43
N VAL A 291 19.12 -5.29 -6.16
CA VAL A 291 20.16 -4.43 -6.69
C VAL A 291 20.73 -3.67 -5.50
N ASP A 292 22.04 -3.68 -5.35
CA ASP A 292 22.68 -3.04 -4.21
C ASP A 292 22.40 -1.53 -4.17
N ASN A 293 21.83 -1.05 -3.06
CA ASN A 293 21.41 0.35 -2.80
C ASN A 293 20.27 0.90 -3.67
N TYR A 294 19.55 0.07 -4.44
CA TYR A 294 18.44 0.52 -5.28
C TYR A 294 17.24 -0.43 -5.20
N ASP A 295 16.05 0.08 -5.48
CA ASP A 295 14.86 -0.74 -5.66
C ASP A 295 15.01 -1.63 -6.90
N ALA A 296 14.83 -2.94 -6.71
CA ALA A 296 15.10 -3.91 -7.77
C ALA A 296 13.94 -4.06 -8.75
N PHE A 297 12.69 -3.85 -8.30
CA PHE A 297 11.53 -4.11 -9.14
C PHE A 297 11.48 -3.15 -10.33
N GLY A 298 11.43 -3.69 -11.55
CA GLY A 298 11.44 -2.88 -12.76
C GLY A 298 12.83 -2.37 -13.17
N PHE A 299 13.82 -2.46 -12.29
CA PHE A 299 15.18 -1.97 -12.54
C PHE A 299 15.84 -2.67 -13.74
N PHE A 300 15.63 -3.98 -13.88
CA PHE A 300 16.20 -4.75 -14.98
C PHE A 300 15.19 -5.77 -15.53
N THR A 301 14.61 -5.43 -16.68
CA THR A 301 13.50 -6.17 -17.27
C THR A 301 13.75 -6.53 -18.74
N TRP A 302 12.96 -7.47 -19.24
CA TRP A 302 12.88 -7.77 -20.66
C TRP A 302 11.55 -7.29 -21.24
N CYS A 303 11.60 -6.63 -22.40
CA CYS A 303 10.45 -6.20 -23.17
C CYS A 303 10.35 -6.99 -24.50
N PRO A 304 9.40 -7.93 -24.64
CA PRO A 304 9.28 -8.74 -25.84
C PRO A 304 8.92 -7.95 -27.11
N SER A 305 8.10 -6.90 -26.99
CA SER A 305 7.65 -6.10 -28.14
C SER A 305 8.80 -5.31 -28.77
N LEU A 306 9.72 -4.82 -27.94
CA LEU A 306 10.94 -4.13 -28.39
C LEU A 306 12.06 -5.10 -28.74
N ASN A 307 11.99 -6.35 -28.26
CA ASN A 307 13.11 -7.31 -28.27
C ASN A 307 14.38 -6.69 -27.66
N LYS A 308 14.19 -6.01 -26.51
CA LYS A 308 15.21 -5.25 -25.78
C LYS A 308 15.06 -5.42 -24.28
N PHE A 309 16.15 -5.20 -23.57
CA PHE A 309 16.10 -4.98 -22.13
C PHE A 309 15.68 -3.55 -21.84
N VAL A 310 14.94 -3.38 -20.76
CA VAL A 310 14.34 -2.12 -20.33
C VAL A 310 14.55 -1.96 -18.83
N SER A 311 14.86 -0.75 -18.40
CA SER A 311 14.80 -0.36 -17.00
C SER A 311 13.63 0.60 -16.79
N VAL A 312 12.88 0.41 -15.74
CA VAL A 312 11.75 1.26 -15.35
C VAL A 312 12.02 1.84 -13.98
N ASP A 313 11.88 3.15 -13.88
CA ASP A 313 11.82 3.86 -12.62
C ASP A 313 10.36 4.21 -12.36
N ILE A 314 9.75 3.51 -11.40
CA ILE A 314 8.34 3.69 -11.07
C ILE A 314 8.12 5.00 -10.33
N GLU A 315 9.09 5.44 -9.52
CA GLU A 315 8.99 6.67 -8.71
C GLU A 315 9.02 7.91 -9.62
N HIS A 316 9.89 7.90 -10.62
CA HIS A 316 10.08 9.02 -11.55
C HIS A 316 9.31 8.88 -12.86
N GLU A 317 8.52 7.82 -12.99
CA GLU A 317 7.73 7.48 -14.17
C GLU A 317 8.53 7.30 -15.48
N TRP A 318 9.77 6.80 -15.39
CA TRP A 318 10.67 6.68 -16.53
C TRP A 318 10.77 5.27 -17.11
N VAL A 319 10.99 5.21 -18.42
CA VAL A 319 11.28 3.98 -19.17
C VAL A 319 12.55 4.17 -19.98
N TYR A 320 13.59 3.40 -19.65
CA TYR A 320 14.89 3.41 -20.31
C TYR A 320 15.07 2.18 -21.20
N ILE A 321 15.26 2.40 -22.49
CA ILE A 321 15.56 1.32 -23.44
C ILE A 321 17.09 1.16 -23.55
N LEU A 322 17.58 -0.02 -23.17
CA LEU A 322 19.01 -0.35 -23.19
C LEU A 322 19.44 -0.74 -24.62
N HIS A 323 19.42 0.22 -25.54
CA HIS A 323 19.51 0.01 -26.98
C HIS A 323 20.80 -0.69 -27.44
N ASP A 324 21.91 -0.47 -26.74
CA ASP A 324 23.24 -1.03 -27.04
C ASP A 324 23.60 -2.25 -26.19
N MET A 325 22.71 -2.69 -25.29
CA MET A 325 22.93 -3.86 -24.45
C MET A 325 22.41 -5.14 -25.12
N THR A 326 23.22 -6.19 -25.02
CA THR A 326 22.84 -7.59 -25.27
C THR A 326 23.08 -8.40 -24.00
N TRP A 327 22.48 -9.58 -23.89
CA TRP A 327 22.75 -10.44 -22.74
C TRP A 327 24.24 -10.80 -22.59
N GLU A 328 24.91 -11.07 -23.71
CA GLU A 328 26.34 -11.40 -23.73
C GLU A 328 27.23 -10.20 -23.37
N SER A 329 26.87 -8.99 -23.79
CA SER A 329 27.63 -7.79 -23.41
C SER A 329 27.41 -7.45 -21.93
N PHE A 330 26.18 -7.60 -21.42
CA PHE A 330 25.87 -7.45 -20.00
C PHE A 330 26.68 -8.40 -19.12
N LEU A 331 26.70 -9.71 -19.43
CA LEU A 331 27.48 -10.66 -18.63
C LEU A 331 29.00 -10.41 -18.66
N ARG A 332 29.52 -9.74 -19.69
CA ARG A 332 30.94 -9.37 -19.79
C ARG A 332 31.31 -8.16 -18.96
N ASN A 333 30.40 -7.19 -18.85
CA ASN A 333 30.61 -5.97 -18.08
C ASN A 333 29.25 -5.49 -17.55
N PRO A 334 28.73 -6.06 -16.45
CA PRO A 334 27.39 -5.72 -15.96
C PRO A 334 27.35 -4.33 -15.32
N GLY A 335 28.40 -3.96 -14.58
CA GLY A 335 28.50 -2.68 -13.86
C GLY A 335 28.30 -1.46 -14.75
N ILE A 336 28.89 -1.45 -15.96
CA ILE A 336 28.73 -0.32 -16.90
C ILE A 336 27.27 -0.10 -17.31
N TYR A 337 26.47 -1.15 -17.44
CA TYR A 337 25.06 -1.01 -17.82
C TYR A 337 24.21 -0.55 -16.64
N ILE A 338 24.52 -1.05 -15.43
CA ILE A 338 23.86 -0.66 -14.19
C ILE A 338 24.13 0.80 -13.86
N ASP A 339 25.39 1.23 -13.90
CA ASP A 339 25.76 2.63 -13.66
C ASP A 339 25.11 3.57 -14.69
N ARG A 340 24.99 3.16 -15.94
CA ARG A 340 24.31 3.96 -16.98
C ARG A 340 22.82 4.10 -16.74
N ILE A 341 22.16 3.09 -16.16
CA ILE A 341 20.77 3.23 -15.70
C ILE A 341 20.72 4.28 -14.58
N ILE A 342 21.56 4.11 -13.56
CA ILE A 342 21.61 4.97 -12.36
C ILE A 342 21.93 6.43 -12.70
N ASN A 343 22.85 6.66 -13.64
CA ASN A 343 23.26 7.99 -14.07
C ASN A 343 22.33 8.61 -15.12
N PHE A 344 21.23 7.94 -15.47
CA PHE A 344 20.28 8.39 -16.48
C PHE A 344 20.94 8.65 -17.85
N GLU A 345 21.89 7.79 -18.23
CA GLU A 345 22.63 7.88 -19.50
C GLU A 345 21.89 7.24 -20.68
N TYR A 346 20.69 6.70 -20.45
CA TYR A 346 19.78 6.26 -21.49
C TYR A 346 18.71 7.32 -21.73
N ASP A 347 18.33 7.51 -23.00
CA ASP A 347 17.20 8.36 -23.35
C ASP A 347 15.92 7.78 -22.73
N SER A 348 15.21 8.59 -21.94
CA SER A 348 13.85 8.28 -21.51
C SER A 348 12.89 8.51 -22.68
N GLU A 349 12.02 7.56 -22.98
CA GLU A 349 11.00 7.77 -24.02
C GLU A 349 9.83 8.65 -23.55
N ILE A 350 9.73 8.90 -22.24
CA ILE A 350 8.66 9.65 -21.61
C ILE A 350 9.30 10.74 -20.73
N GLU A 351 9.48 11.93 -21.31
CA GLU A 351 9.51 13.19 -20.56
C GLU A 351 8.08 13.75 -20.61
N THR A 352 7.29 13.55 -19.56
CA THR A 352 6.00 14.24 -19.38
C THR A 352 6.08 15.28 -18.29
#